data_AF-A0A5E3X593-F1
#
_entry.id   AF-A0A5E3X593-F1
#
_cell.length_a   1.000
_cell.length_b   1.000
_cell.length_c   1.000
_cell.angle_alpha   90.00
_cell.angle_beta   90.00
_cell.angle_gamma   90.00
#
_symmetry.space_group_name_H-M   'P 1'
#
loop_
_entity.id
_entity.type
_entity.pdbx_description
1 polymer ?
#
loop_
_entity_poly.entity_id
_entity_poly.type
_entity_poly.pdbx_seq_one_letter_code
_entity_poly.pdbx_strand_id
1 'polypeptide(L)'
;MVFVTSVSTPQWSEGLAQFDDEELLAMMQGTNEASAALKTTIYKDSESIPDQLRALYDSREPLGTNIELWNLMNAVCTTITADSDAPRDDCRKEAILHLTGKPVFELLSDIVVSGELFEEWPGWIRCDSCEMVHAIYLGATSERVCQAPHMLRSSLLDLLESVTELTQIQSGNSPEYARLCFLSWYYDVDGVDPEYSRGVDHMFNTAVDILAAAPSADGRKENITTFTQTHVQVDYNHTQICRRLHATMIHSKTLNRHSCRLPDLITHLLPMTTGSFSLIIETGLLQAMFNCLDLPFDEKKILPDMSPTHLGYSLLSRVCLKGIATVTNALVTFDELPFNHGAKVAMEECDLPSILSQIIRFSIFYSSSPGHEQETLRQALAISDTITLLSSSATIDKKSTIHSVFQRSLAREWYPVLMLLRKSKDPVICGFHVLVSWEKLGIAMGLAENAERKRFEKRTGRCCSLLVCRFYTAEPPSAPRTCAGCGEVQYHSKPCQAEDWKYGGHKARCKRIK
;
A
#
# COMPACT_ATOMS: atom_id res chain seq x y z
N MET A 1 -35.80 -6.55 28.32
CA MET A 1 -36.67 -6.31 27.15
C MET A 1 -36.63 -4.82 26.89
N VAL A 2 -35.78 -4.38 25.96
CA VAL A 2 -35.71 -2.97 25.55
C VAL A 2 -36.72 -2.80 24.43
N PHE A 3 -37.71 -1.93 24.61
CA PHE A 3 -38.65 -1.59 23.55
C PHE A 3 -37.88 -0.76 22.51
N VAL A 4 -37.62 -1.36 21.36
CA VAL A 4 -37.19 -0.63 20.17
C VAL A 4 -38.41 0.15 19.69
N THR A 5 -38.41 1.46 19.91
CA THR A 5 -39.39 2.35 19.27
C THR A 5 -39.18 2.27 17.77
N SER A 6 -40.23 1.91 17.02
CA SER A 6 -40.20 1.87 15.56
C SER A 6 -39.79 3.25 15.04
N VAL A 7 -38.65 3.32 14.34
CA VAL A 7 -38.23 4.52 13.63
C VAL A 7 -39.29 4.81 12.57
N SER A 8 -39.93 5.98 12.63
CA SER A 8 -40.87 6.42 11.60
C SER A 8 -40.15 6.47 10.26
N THR A 9 -40.76 5.92 9.23
CA THR A 9 -40.29 6.05 7.84
C THR A 9 -40.10 7.55 7.51
N PRO A 10 -38.98 7.95 6.88
CA PRO A 10 -38.73 9.35 6.55
C PRO A 10 -39.84 9.93 5.66
N GLN A 11 -40.26 11.18 5.86
CA GLN A 11 -41.40 11.77 5.14
C GLN A 11 -41.23 11.79 3.61
N TRP A 12 -40.00 11.85 3.09
CA TRP A 12 -39.75 11.76 1.64
C TRP A 12 -40.11 10.37 1.05
N SER A 13 -40.12 9.32 1.87
CA SER A 13 -40.48 7.96 1.42
C SER A 13 -41.99 7.79 1.20
N GLU A 14 -42.81 8.68 1.73
CA GLU A 14 -44.27 8.65 1.58
C GLU A 14 -44.71 9.02 0.13
N GLY A 15 -43.84 9.67 -0.64
CA GLY A 15 -44.01 9.92 -2.07
C GLY A 15 -43.27 8.94 -2.98
N LEU A 16 -42.13 8.39 -2.54
CA LEU A 16 -41.32 7.49 -3.37
C LEU A 16 -41.90 6.08 -3.54
N ALA A 17 -42.72 5.62 -2.61
CA ALA A 17 -43.44 4.35 -2.74
C ALA A 17 -44.44 4.34 -3.92
N GLN A 18 -44.69 5.50 -4.53
CA GLN A 18 -45.58 5.65 -5.69
C GLN A 18 -44.86 5.50 -7.03
N PHE A 19 -43.53 5.58 -7.04
CA PHE A 19 -42.73 5.40 -8.25
C PHE A 19 -42.20 3.98 -8.33
N ASP A 20 -42.26 3.36 -9.50
CA ASP A 20 -41.60 2.08 -9.73
C ASP A 20 -40.11 2.25 -10.06
N ASP A 21 -39.37 1.14 -10.08
CA ASP A 21 -37.93 1.13 -10.36
C ASP A 21 -37.62 1.70 -11.77
N GLU A 22 -38.58 1.67 -12.71
CA GLU A 22 -38.42 2.18 -14.08
C GLU A 22 -38.56 3.71 -14.13
N GLU A 23 -39.51 4.27 -13.36
CA GLU A 23 -39.66 5.72 -13.18
C GLU A 23 -38.48 6.34 -12.42
N LEU A 24 -37.97 5.66 -11.39
CA LEU A 24 -36.74 6.07 -10.70
C LEU A 24 -35.53 6.06 -11.63
N LEU A 25 -35.40 5.03 -12.47
CA LEU A 25 -34.34 4.94 -13.47
C LEU A 25 -34.45 6.03 -14.55
N ALA A 26 -35.68 6.33 -15.01
CA ALA A 26 -35.93 7.40 -15.99
C ALA A 26 -35.59 8.78 -15.41
N MET A 27 -35.88 9.03 -14.13
CA MET A 27 -35.45 10.25 -13.44
C MET A 27 -33.93 10.37 -13.37
N MET A 28 -33.22 9.28 -13.03
CA MET A 28 -31.74 9.25 -13.02
C MET A 28 -31.12 9.42 -14.43
N GLN A 29 -31.79 8.95 -15.48
CA GLN A 29 -31.37 9.18 -16.86
C GLN A 29 -31.58 10.64 -17.27
N GLY A 30 -32.70 11.25 -16.89
CA GLY A 30 -32.98 12.67 -17.14
C GLY A 30 -31.96 13.60 -16.50
N THR A 31 -31.47 13.27 -15.29
CA THR A 31 -30.39 14.03 -14.64
C THR A 31 -29.07 13.92 -15.39
N ASN A 32 -28.73 12.75 -15.95
CA ASN A 32 -27.49 12.58 -16.72
C ASN A 32 -27.48 13.40 -18.02
N GLU A 33 -28.60 13.46 -18.73
CA GLU A 33 -28.74 14.27 -19.95
C GLU A 33 -28.68 15.78 -19.63
N ALA A 34 -29.37 16.21 -18.57
CA ALA A 34 -29.33 17.58 -18.09
C ALA A 34 -27.91 17.99 -17.66
N SER A 35 -27.21 17.12 -16.92
CA SER A 35 -25.83 17.37 -16.50
C SER A 35 -24.87 17.44 -17.70
N ALA A 36 -25.04 16.58 -18.71
CA ALA A 36 -24.26 16.66 -19.94
C ALA A 36 -24.46 17.99 -20.69
N ALA A 37 -25.69 18.52 -20.73
CA ALA A 37 -25.98 19.82 -21.32
C ALA A 37 -25.35 20.98 -20.52
N LEU A 38 -25.36 20.88 -19.19
CA LEU A 38 -24.81 21.89 -18.29
C LEU A 38 -23.28 21.98 -18.31
N LYS A 39 -22.55 20.91 -18.65
CA LYS A 39 -21.07 20.93 -18.78
C LYS A 39 -20.56 22.06 -19.69
N THR A 40 -21.23 22.27 -20.83
CA THR A 40 -20.84 23.32 -21.77
C THR A 40 -21.05 24.72 -21.19
N THR A 41 -22.11 24.89 -20.39
CA THR A 41 -22.38 26.14 -19.67
C THR A 41 -21.35 26.37 -18.57
N ILE A 42 -21.02 25.33 -17.81
CA ILE A 42 -20.00 25.40 -16.76
C ILE A 42 -18.64 25.81 -17.32
N TYR A 43 -18.21 25.27 -18.48
CA TYR A 43 -16.95 25.70 -19.09
C TYR A 43 -16.96 27.15 -19.60
N LYS A 44 -18.14 27.68 -19.96
CA LYS A 44 -18.27 29.05 -20.48
C LYS A 44 -18.45 30.09 -19.39
N ASP A 45 -19.03 29.71 -18.26
CA ASP A 45 -19.47 30.61 -17.21
C ASP A 45 -19.09 30.10 -15.81
N SER A 46 -17.92 29.48 -15.68
CA SER A 46 -17.48 28.84 -14.44
C SER A 46 -17.39 29.77 -13.23
N GLU A 47 -17.22 31.07 -13.46
CA GLU A 47 -17.12 32.08 -12.39
C GLU A 47 -18.46 32.28 -11.68
N SER A 48 -19.59 32.14 -12.39
CA SER A 48 -20.93 32.36 -11.82
C SER A 48 -21.53 31.11 -11.18
N ILE A 49 -21.03 29.92 -11.53
CA ILE A 49 -21.56 28.63 -11.04
C ILE A 49 -21.59 28.52 -9.51
N PRO A 50 -20.57 28.97 -8.75
CA PRO A 50 -20.63 28.89 -7.29
C PRO A 50 -21.79 29.70 -6.70
N ASP A 51 -22.06 30.90 -7.23
CA ASP A 51 -23.16 31.74 -6.79
C ASP A 51 -24.52 31.13 -7.19
N GLN A 52 -24.61 30.52 -8.37
CA GLN A 52 -25.81 29.79 -8.80
C GLN A 52 -26.10 28.60 -7.90
N LEU A 53 -25.09 27.78 -7.59
CA LEU A 53 -25.22 26.66 -6.66
C LEU A 53 -25.68 27.13 -5.28
N ARG A 54 -25.12 28.24 -4.77
CA ARG A 54 -25.51 28.84 -3.50
C ARG A 54 -26.96 29.32 -3.51
N ALA A 55 -27.36 30.05 -4.54
CA ALA A 55 -28.74 30.53 -4.69
C ALA A 55 -29.74 29.38 -4.78
N LEU A 56 -29.42 28.33 -5.54
CA LEU A 56 -30.25 27.13 -5.64
C LEU A 56 -30.34 26.37 -4.31
N TYR A 57 -29.24 26.32 -3.54
CA TYR A 57 -29.25 25.72 -2.22
C TYR A 57 -30.07 26.52 -1.21
N ASP A 58 -29.90 27.84 -1.18
CA ASP A 58 -30.61 28.73 -0.23
C ASP A 58 -32.12 28.81 -0.52
N SER A 59 -32.52 28.60 -1.78
CA SER A 59 -33.92 28.58 -2.22
C SER A 59 -34.55 27.19 -2.25
N ARG A 60 -33.79 26.14 -1.87
CA ARG A 60 -34.27 24.76 -1.90
C ARG A 60 -35.46 24.59 -0.94
N GLU A 61 -36.34 23.68 -1.29
CA GLU A 61 -37.36 23.20 -0.35
C GLU A 61 -36.77 22.03 0.45
N PRO A 62 -36.67 22.12 1.79
CA PRO A 62 -36.19 21.01 2.60
C PRO A 62 -37.03 19.75 2.35
N LEU A 63 -36.36 18.63 2.05
CA LEU A 63 -36.98 17.37 1.63
C LEU A 63 -37.69 17.42 0.26
N GLY A 64 -37.52 18.48 -0.51
CA GLY A 64 -38.03 18.64 -1.88
C GLY A 64 -37.17 17.93 -2.92
N THR A 65 -37.63 17.92 -4.19
CA THR A 65 -36.88 17.27 -5.29
C THR A 65 -35.67 18.06 -5.75
N ASN A 66 -35.68 19.39 -5.63
CA ASN A 66 -34.56 20.31 -5.89
C ASN A 66 -33.75 20.00 -7.17
N ILE A 67 -34.44 19.60 -8.24
CA ILE A 67 -33.84 19.02 -9.46
C ILE A 67 -32.78 19.93 -10.10
N GLU A 68 -32.98 21.24 -10.08
CA GLU A 68 -32.05 22.21 -10.67
C GLU A 68 -30.73 22.30 -9.91
N LEU A 69 -30.79 22.37 -8.57
CA LEU A 69 -29.61 22.32 -7.69
C LEU A 69 -28.79 21.06 -7.98
N TRP A 70 -29.47 19.93 -8.00
CA TRP A 70 -28.87 18.62 -8.18
C TRP A 70 -28.29 18.43 -9.59
N ASN A 71 -29.02 18.79 -10.65
CA ASN A 71 -28.47 18.74 -12.00
C ASN A 71 -27.20 19.58 -12.17
N LEU A 72 -27.18 20.78 -11.57
CA LEU A 72 -26.02 21.67 -11.61
C LEU A 72 -24.85 21.09 -10.81
N MET A 73 -25.13 20.56 -9.63
CA MET A 73 -24.13 19.95 -8.76
C MET A 73 -23.49 18.72 -9.43
N ASN A 74 -24.27 17.83 -10.06
CA ASN A 74 -23.74 16.67 -10.81
C ASN A 74 -22.91 17.13 -12.03
N ALA A 75 -23.38 18.17 -12.73
CA ALA A 75 -22.64 18.74 -13.84
C ALA A 75 -21.29 19.31 -13.39
N VAL A 76 -21.21 19.93 -12.20
CA VAL A 76 -19.96 20.38 -11.58
C VAL A 76 -19.06 19.19 -11.23
N CYS A 77 -19.58 18.16 -10.54
CA CYS A 77 -18.83 16.94 -10.22
C CYS A 77 -18.20 16.33 -11.47
N THR A 78 -19.02 16.03 -12.47
CA THR A 78 -18.61 15.40 -13.71
C THR A 78 -17.71 16.27 -14.57
N THR A 79 -17.74 17.60 -14.40
CA THR A 79 -16.80 18.53 -15.04
C THR A 79 -15.43 18.47 -14.39
N ILE A 80 -15.38 18.34 -13.07
CA ILE A 80 -14.15 18.23 -12.29
C ILE A 80 -13.51 16.84 -12.51
N THR A 81 -14.31 15.75 -12.50
CA THR A 81 -13.83 14.36 -12.59
C THR A 81 -13.61 13.83 -14.00
N ALA A 82 -14.10 14.49 -15.06
CA ALA A 82 -13.97 13.99 -16.43
C ALA A 82 -12.52 13.58 -16.76
N ASP A 83 -12.32 12.47 -17.47
CA ASP A 83 -10.99 11.91 -17.66
C ASP A 83 -10.00 12.89 -18.35
N SER A 84 -8.72 12.75 -18.03
CA SER A 84 -7.63 13.66 -18.47
C SER A 84 -7.27 13.54 -19.95
N ASP A 85 -7.87 12.56 -20.65
CA ASP A 85 -7.61 12.27 -22.07
C ASP A 85 -8.32 13.23 -23.04
N ALA A 86 -9.23 14.08 -22.56
CA ALA A 86 -9.73 15.20 -23.34
C ALA A 86 -8.60 16.24 -23.58
N PRO A 87 -8.43 16.77 -24.80
CA PRO A 87 -7.38 17.74 -25.10
C PRO A 87 -7.39 18.88 -24.08
N ARG A 88 -6.20 19.25 -23.59
CA ARG A 88 -5.96 20.29 -22.58
C ARG A 88 -6.52 21.63 -23.07
N ASP A 89 -7.80 21.84 -22.84
CA ASP A 89 -8.49 23.10 -23.08
C ASP A 89 -8.23 24.00 -21.86
N ASP A 90 -7.70 25.20 -22.08
CA ASP A 90 -7.42 26.14 -21.00
C ASP A 90 -8.71 26.55 -20.26
N CYS A 91 -9.86 26.52 -20.95
CA CYS A 91 -11.18 26.73 -20.34
C CYS A 91 -11.50 25.68 -19.26
N ARG A 92 -11.04 24.43 -19.41
CA ARG A 92 -11.27 23.40 -18.40
C ARG A 92 -10.48 23.66 -17.12
N LYS A 93 -9.24 24.13 -17.22
CA LYS A 93 -8.41 24.43 -16.03
C LYS A 93 -8.98 25.61 -15.26
N GLU A 94 -9.40 26.64 -15.98
CA GLU A 94 -10.04 27.82 -15.39
C GLU A 94 -11.34 27.42 -14.68
N ALA A 95 -12.18 26.62 -15.34
CA ALA A 95 -13.39 26.09 -14.73
C ALA A 95 -13.10 25.27 -13.46
N ILE A 96 -12.12 24.37 -13.48
CA ILE A 96 -11.73 23.62 -12.28
C ILE A 96 -11.27 24.58 -11.17
N LEU A 97 -10.49 25.61 -11.48
CA LEU A 97 -10.02 26.58 -10.48
C LEU A 97 -11.19 27.33 -9.79
N HIS A 98 -12.19 27.76 -10.57
CA HIS A 98 -13.38 28.41 -10.02
C HIS A 98 -14.26 27.46 -9.21
N LEU A 99 -14.47 26.24 -9.71
CA LEU A 99 -15.36 25.25 -9.08
C LEU A 99 -14.74 24.56 -7.86
N THR A 100 -13.41 24.56 -7.75
CA THR A 100 -12.67 24.14 -6.54
C THR A 100 -12.38 25.33 -5.61
N GLY A 101 -12.88 26.51 -5.96
CA GLY A 101 -12.73 27.73 -5.18
C GLY A 101 -13.47 27.68 -3.85
N LYS A 102 -13.10 28.63 -2.98
CA LYS A 102 -13.69 28.80 -1.65
C LYS A 102 -15.24 28.79 -1.61
N PRO A 103 -15.98 29.42 -2.54
CA PRO A 103 -17.44 29.49 -2.42
C PRO A 103 -18.16 28.14 -2.59
N VAL A 104 -17.72 27.29 -3.53
CA VAL A 104 -18.29 25.93 -3.69
C VAL A 104 -17.98 25.09 -2.45
N PHE A 105 -16.81 25.29 -1.87
CA PHE A 105 -16.41 24.60 -0.66
C PHE A 105 -17.22 25.03 0.58
N GLU A 106 -17.45 26.33 0.77
CA GLU A 106 -18.32 26.84 1.84
C GLU A 106 -19.74 26.29 1.71
N LEU A 107 -20.26 26.22 0.49
CA LEU A 107 -21.55 25.58 0.22
C LEU A 107 -21.56 24.09 0.60
N LEU A 108 -20.55 23.33 0.21
CA LEU A 108 -20.44 21.92 0.60
C LEU A 108 -20.35 21.74 2.12
N SER A 109 -19.61 22.61 2.80
CA SER A 109 -19.53 22.60 4.25
C SER A 109 -20.90 22.84 4.88
N ASP A 110 -21.63 23.86 4.43
CA ASP A 110 -22.97 24.15 4.94
C ASP A 110 -23.98 23.02 4.66
N ILE A 111 -23.88 22.39 3.49
CA ILE A 111 -24.64 21.19 3.13
C ILE A 111 -24.38 20.07 4.14
N VAL A 112 -23.12 19.78 4.43
CA VAL A 112 -22.75 18.67 5.32
C VAL A 112 -23.11 18.98 6.77
N VAL A 113 -22.75 20.17 7.27
CA VAL A 113 -22.99 20.62 8.66
C VAL A 113 -24.47 20.70 8.99
N SER A 114 -25.33 21.09 8.03
CA SER A 114 -26.78 21.11 8.26
C SER A 114 -27.34 19.73 8.62
N GLY A 115 -26.66 18.64 8.24
CA GLY A 115 -27.14 17.27 8.42
C GLY A 115 -28.29 16.89 7.48
N GLU A 116 -28.89 17.89 6.82
CA GLU A 116 -30.04 17.79 5.91
C GLU A 116 -29.67 17.07 4.61
N LEU A 117 -28.38 17.07 4.25
CA LEU A 117 -27.84 16.29 3.13
C LEU A 117 -28.26 14.82 3.20
N PHE A 118 -28.46 14.21 4.38
CA PHE A 118 -28.79 12.79 4.48
C PHE A 118 -30.29 12.52 4.69
N GLU A 119 -31.05 13.59 4.88
CA GLU A 119 -32.51 13.54 5.05
C GLU A 119 -33.23 13.87 3.74
N GLU A 120 -32.57 14.56 2.80
CA GLU A 120 -33.08 14.85 1.47
C GLU A 120 -32.88 13.67 0.48
N TRP A 121 -33.25 13.85 -0.79
CA TRP A 121 -33.52 12.79 -1.78
C TRP A 121 -32.41 11.69 -1.92
N PRO A 122 -32.68 10.40 -1.58
CA PRO A 122 -31.66 9.34 -1.49
C PRO A 122 -31.03 8.93 -2.81
N GLY A 123 -31.70 9.15 -3.94
CA GLY A 123 -31.17 8.79 -5.26
C GLY A 123 -29.92 9.58 -5.63
N TRP A 124 -29.81 10.80 -5.10
CA TRP A 124 -28.79 11.78 -5.50
C TRP A 124 -27.64 11.87 -4.50
N ILE A 125 -27.95 11.77 -3.20
CA ILE A 125 -26.95 11.59 -2.13
C ILE A 125 -26.11 10.34 -2.37
N ARG A 126 -26.70 9.32 -3.02
CA ARG A 126 -26.04 8.05 -3.36
C ARG A 126 -24.95 8.16 -4.45
N CYS A 127 -24.97 9.20 -5.27
CA CYS A 127 -24.12 9.29 -6.46
C CYS A 127 -23.21 10.54 -6.44
N ASP A 128 -23.71 11.74 -6.12
CA ASP A 128 -23.07 12.95 -6.64
C ASP A 128 -22.42 13.87 -5.58
N SER A 129 -22.90 13.91 -4.33
CA SER A 129 -22.30 14.76 -3.27
C SER A 129 -20.99 14.16 -2.71
N CYS A 130 -20.94 12.84 -2.62
CA CYS A 130 -19.69 12.13 -2.35
C CYS A 130 -18.74 12.25 -3.52
N GLU A 131 -19.22 12.16 -4.76
CA GLU A 131 -18.41 12.47 -5.93
C GLU A 131 -17.93 13.92 -5.93
N MET A 132 -18.66 14.92 -5.41
CA MET A 132 -18.17 16.30 -5.40
C MET A 132 -17.05 16.52 -4.39
N VAL A 133 -17.22 16.03 -3.16
CA VAL A 133 -16.14 16.05 -2.15
C VAL A 133 -14.94 15.23 -2.63
N HIS A 134 -15.18 14.14 -3.37
CA HIS A 134 -14.13 13.29 -3.95
C HIS A 134 -13.55 13.86 -5.26
N ALA A 135 -14.29 14.68 -6.00
CA ALA A 135 -13.87 15.34 -7.24
C ALA A 135 -13.03 16.58 -6.94
N ILE A 136 -13.51 17.40 -6.02
CA ILE A 136 -12.84 18.62 -5.56
C ILE A 136 -11.51 18.27 -4.88
N TYR A 137 -11.42 17.11 -4.22
CA TYR A 137 -10.20 16.68 -3.54
C TYR A 137 -9.33 15.64 -4.27
N LEU A 138 -9.90 14.72 -5.06
CA LEU A 138 -9.21 13.44 -5.37
C LEU A 138 -9.35 12.87 -6.80
N GLY A 139 -10.17 13.44 -7.69
CA GLY A 139 -10.19 13.03 -9.10
C GLY A 139 -10.42 11.51 -9.35
N ALA A 140 -11.35 10.88 -8.61
CA ALA A 140 -11.78 9.50 -8.83
C ALA A 140 -13.31 9.35 -8.63
N THR A 141 -13.99 8.61 -9.52
CA THR A 141 -15.45 8.36 -9.51
C THR A 141 -15.82 7.12 -8.69
N SER A 142 -16.87 7.14 -7.85
CA SER A 142 -17.54 5.90 -7.37
C SER A 142 -18.76 6.13 -6.46
N GLU A 143 -19.91 5.78 -7.03
CA GLU A 143 -21.24 5.35 -6.56
C GLU A 143 -21.47 4.80 -5.11
N ARG A 144 -20.51 4.77 -4.17
CA ARG A 144 -20.65 3.97 -2.92
C ARG A 144 -20.15 4.51 -1.58
N VAL A 145 -19.72 5.78 -1.50
CA VAL A 145 -19.42 6.41 -0.18
C VAL A 145 -20.67 6.44 0.73
N CYS A 146 -21.86 6.25 0.19
CA CYS A 146 -23.16 6.39 0.84
C CYS A 146 -23.59 5.16 1.66
N GLN A 147 -22.80 4.08 1.61
CA GLN A 147 -22.92 2.93 2.52
C GLN A 147 -21.89 2.98 3.66
N ALA A 148 -21.10 4.06 3.73
CA ALA A 148 -20.12 4.22 4.79
C ALA A 148 -20.80 4.30 6.16
N PRO A 149 -20.28 3.62 7.21
CA PRO A 149 -20.82 3.71 8.55
C PRO A 149 -20.87 5.16 9.05
N HIS A 150 -21.76 5.44 10.01
CA HIS A 150 -21.92 6.73 10.70
C HIS A 150 -20.58 7.39 11.12
N MET A 151 -19.52 6.59 11.34
CA MET A 151 -18.18 7.11 11.65
C MET A 151 -17.52 7.89 10.51
N LEU A 152 -17.68 7.47 9.25
CA LEU A 152 -17.11 8.20 8.11
C LEU A 152 -17.80 9.56 7.96
N ARG A 153 -19.13 9.58 8.16
CA ARG A 153 -19.94 10.80 8.22
C ARG A 153 -19.49 11.71 9.37
N SER A 154 -19.31 11.19 10.58
CA SER A 154 -18.84 11.97 11.74
C SER A 154 -17.44 12.52 11.54
N SER A 155 -16.49 11.71 11.07
CA SER A 155 -15.12 12.18 10.83
C SER A 155 -15.03 13.16 9.68
N LEU A 156 -15.89 13.06 8.66
CA LEU A 156 -15.98 14.02 7.57
C LEU A 156 -16.65 15.32 8.02
N LEU A 157 -17.62 15.26 8.93
CA LEU A 157 -18.20 16.43 9.61
C LEU A 157 -17.15 17.14 10.48
N ASP A 158 -16.43 16.40 11.33
CA ASP A 158 -15.36 16.94 12.18
C ASP A 158 -14.26 17.62 11.33
N LEU A 159 -13.95 17.06 10.16
CA LEU A 159 -13.00 17.59 9.17
C LEU A 159 -13.48 18.90 8.52
N LEU A 160 -14.79 19.03 8.29
CA LEU A 160 -15.41 20.20 7.65
C LEU A 160 -15.68 21.32 8.65
N GLU A 161 -15.93 20.99 9.92
CA GLU A 161 -16.09 21.96 11.01
C GLU A 161 -14.76 22.66 11.37
N SER A 162 -13.58 22.07 11.10
CA SER A 162 -12.28 22.69 11.31
C SER A 162 -11.87 23.66 10.18
N VAL A 163 -12.70 24.67 9.90
CA VAL A 163 -12.54 25.66 8.80
C VAL A 163 -11.13 26.31 8.72
N THR A 164 -10.39 26.41 9.83
CA THR A 164 -9.00 26.89 9.87
C THR A 164 -7.96 25.94 9.26
N GLU A 165 -8.26 24.66 9.13
CA GLU A 165 -7.36 23.64 8.55
C GLU A 165 -7.58 23.44 7.05
N LEU A 166 -8.60 24.07 6.46
CA LEU A 166 -8.93 23.93 5.03
C LEU A 166 -7.81 24.36 4.08
N THR A 167 -7.07 25.41 4.42
CA THR A 167 -5.88 25.81 3.64
C THR A 167 -4.71 24.83 3.81
N GLN A 168 -4.64 24.12 4.94
CA GLN A 168 -3.65 23.06 5.17
C GLN A 168 -4.06 21.75 4.48
N ILE A 169 -5.36 21.44 4.43
CA ILE A 169 -5.92 20.33 3.65
C ILE A 169 -5.70 20.61 2.14
N GLN A 170 -5.91 21.85 1.66
CA GLN A 170 -5.58 22.25 0.28
C GLN A 170 -4.09 22.09 -0.06
N SER A 171 -3.20 22.27 0.92
CA SER A 171 -1.77 22.00 0.72
C SER A 171 -1.45 20.50 0.57
N GLY A 172 -2.45 19.63 0.80
CA GLY A 172 -2.32 18.18 0.73
C GLY A 172 -1.44 17.59 1.83
N ASN A 173 -1.10 18.35 2.88
CA ASN A 173 -0.13 17.96 3.90
C ASN A 173 -0.68 17.98 5.34
N SER A 174 -2.00 18.05 5.54
CA SER A 174 -2.59 18.02 6.88
C SER A 174 -2.86 16.59 7.38
N PRO A 175 -2.75 16.34 8.70
CA PRO A 175 -3.15 15.06 9.31
C PRO A 175 -4.61 14.68 9.03
N GLU A 176 -5.48 15.67 8.94
CA GLU A 176 -6.90 15.55 8.59
C GLU A 176 -7.06 15.01 7.17
N TYR A 177 -6.28 15.53 6.22
CA TYR A 177 -6.31 15.00 4.86
C TYR A 177 -5.78 13.56 4.80
N ALA A 178 -4.76 13.22 5.61
CA ALA A 178 -4.29 11.84 5.73
C ALA A 178 -5.36 10.91 6.32
N ARG A 179 -6.13 11.38 7.31
CA ARG A 179 -7.29 10.66 7.88
C ARG A 179 -8.34 10.37 6.81
N LEU A 180 -8.72 11.38 6.03
CA LEU A 180 -9.69 11.22 4.95
C LEU A 180 -9.20 10.22 3.90
N CYS A 181 -7.92 10.32 3.53
CA CYS A 181 -7.29 9.38 2.60
C CYS A 181 -7.30 7.94 3.14
N PHE A 182 -7.00 7.75 4.43
CA PHE A 182 -7.07 6.43 5.08
C PHE A 182 -8.50 5.89 5.13
N LEU A 183 -9.48 6.72 5.52
CA LEU A 183 -10.89 6.37 5.59
C LEU A 183 -11.41 5.89 4.24
N SER A 184 -11.11 6.62 3.19
CA SER A 184 -11.53 6.29 1.84
C SER A 184 -10.91 4.96 1.40
N TRP A 185 -9.63 4.73 1.68
CA TRP A 185 -9.00 3.43 1.41
C TRP A 185 -9.64 2.27 2.20
N TYR A 186 -9.95 2.50 3.48
CA TYR A 186 -10.47 1.49 4.40
C TYR A 186 -11.89 1.05 4.02
N TYR A 187 -12.75 2.01 3.68
CA TYR A 187 -14.16 1.76 3.38
C TYR A 187 -14.47 1.52 1.91
N ASP A 188 -13.49 1.70 1.04
CA ASP A 188 -13.63 1.29 -0.35
C ASP A 188 -13.79 -0.25 -0.42
N VAL A 189 -14.99 -0.71 -0.75
CA VAL A 189 -15.37 -2.12 -0.69
C VAL A 189 -14.87 -2.86 -1.94
N ASP A 190 -14.34 -4.07 -1.74
CA ASP A 190 -13.80 -4.93 -2.78
C ASP A 190 -14.75 -5.12 -4.00
N GLY A 191 -14.22 -4.87 -5.21
CA GLY A 191 -14.31 -5.90 -6.26
C GLY A 191 -15.21 -5.69 -7.48
N VAL A 192 -15.42 -4.49 -8.01
CA VAL A 192 -16.12 -4.37 -9.31
C VAL A 192 -15.22 -3.93 -10.47
N ASP A 193 -14.13 -3.18 -10.21
CA ASP A 193 -13.25 -2.75 -11.29
C ASP A 193 -11.74 -2.75 -10.93
N PRO A 194 -10.91 -3.58 -11.59
CA PRO A 194 -9.44 -3.56 -11.49
C PRO A 194 -8.77 -2.24 -11.92
N GLU A 195 -9.44 -1.38 -12.67
CA GLU A 195 -8.93 -0.04 -12.99
C GLU A 195 -9.14 0.93 -11.82
N TYR A 196 -10.28 0.81 -11.14
CA TYR A 196 -10.62 1.61 -9.96
C TYR A 196 -9.71 1.33 -8.76
N SER A 197 -9.20 0.10 -8.61
CA SER A 197 -8.25 -0.24 -7.54
C SER A 197 -6.98 0.62 -7.55
N ARG A 198 -6.61 1.21 -8.70
CA ARG A 198 -5.44 2.11 -8.79
C ARG A 198 -5.63 3.43 -8.04
N GLY A 199 -6.84 3.98 -8.03
CA GLY A 199 -7.14 5.22 -7.30
C GLY A 199 -7.04 5.01 -5.80
N VAL A 200 -7.51 3.85 -5.34
CA VAL A 200 -7.61 3.53 -3.91
C VAL A 200 -6.24 3.22 -3.31
N ASP A 201 -5.39 2.52 -4.07
CA ASP A 201 -3.98 2.37 -3.71
C ASP A 201 -3.32 3.75 -3.57
N HIS A 202 -3.59 4.69 -4.49
CA HIS A 202 -3.04 6.04 -4.42
C HIS A 202 -3.46 6.76 -3.14
N MET A 203 -4.74 6.68 -2.73
CA MET A 203 -5.23 7.32 -1.50
C MET A 203 -4.51 6.85 -0.25
N PHE A 204 -4.38 5.53 -0.07
CA PHE A 204 -3.65 4.98 1.08
C PHE A 204 -2.22 5.49 1.13
N ASN A 205 -1.58 5.56 -0.02
CA ASN A 205 -0.20 6.01 -0.10
C ASN A 205 -0.03 7.51 0.12
N THR A 206 -1.00 8.30 -0.34
CA THR A 206 -1.07 9.73 -0.03
C THR A 206 -1.18 9.94 1.47
N ALA A 207 -2.06 9.20 2.17
CA ALA A 207 -2.14 9.25 3.63
C ALA A 207 -0.77 8.99 4.29
N VAL A 208 -0.08 7.95 3.83
CA VAL A 208 1.23 7.56 4.34
C VAL A 208 2.30 8.60 4.08
N ASP A 209 2.37 9.13 2.85
CA ASP A 209 3.35 10.15 2.47
C ASP A 209 3.15 11.41 3.32
N ILE A 210 1.90 11.82 3.59
CA ILE A 210 1.57 12.97 4.44
C ILE A 210 2.05 12.74 5.88
N LEU A 211 1.68 11.59 6.46
CA LEU A 211 2.05 11.24 7.84
C LEU A 211 3.56 11.03 8.02
N ALA A 212 4.28 10.71 6.94
CA ALA A 212 5.73 10.57 6.94
C ALA A 212 6.46 11.90 6.69
N ALA A 213 5.86 12.82 5.92
CA ALA A 213 6.51 14.07 5.52
C ALA A 213 6.41 15.18 6.57
N ALA A 214 5.34 15.24 7.36
CA ALA A 214 5.01 16.40 8.19
C ALA A 214 6.03 16.68 9.32
N PRO A 215 6.81 17.78 9.24
CA PRO A 215 7.49 18.34 10.39
C PRO A 215 6.63 19.51 10.90
N SER A 216 5.70 19.26 11.82
CA SER A 216 4.89 20.34 12.43
C SER A 216 5.80 21.41 13.08
N ALA A 217 5.48 22.68 12.80
CA ALA A 217 6.08 23.86 13.40
C ALA A 217 5.66 24.07 14.86
N ASP A 218 4.58 23.43 15.31
CA ASP A 218 3.93 23.68 16.61
C ASP A 218 4.28 22.66 17.69
N GLY A 219 5.28 21.80 17.44
CA GLY A 219 5.84 20.89 18.45
C GLY A 219 4.97 19.69 18.84
N ARG A 220 3.66 19.67 18.52
CA ARG A 220 2.81 18.47 18.59
C ARG A 220 2.81 17.79 17.22
N LYS A 221 3.72 16.82 17.02
CA LYS A 221 3.80 16.04 15.78
C LYS A 221 3.00 14.77 15.92
N GLU A 222 1.80 14.76 15.36
CA GLU A 222 1.17 13.50 14.98
C GLU A 222 2.02 12.88 13.86
N ASN A 223 2.68 11.76 14.15
CA ASN A 223 3.40 10.95 13.17
C ASN A 223 2.57 9.71 12.86
N ILE A 224 3.01 8.92 11.86
CA ILE A 224 2.27 7.72 11.46
C ILE A 224 1.99 6.74 12.62
N THR A 225 2.93 6.61 13.57
CA THR A 225 2.74 5.75 14.75
C THR A 225 1.66 6.31 15.68
N THR A 226 1.72 7.59 16.03
CA THR A 226 0.72 8.21 16.92
C THR A 226 -0.65 8.26 16.26
N PHE A 227 -0.71 8.64 14.98
CA PHE A 227 -1.94 8.64 14.20
C PHE A 227 -2.62 7.28 14.26
N THR A 228 -1.83 6.25 13.97
CA THR A 228 -2.33 4.89 13.93
C THR A 228 -2.76 4.40 15.31
N GLN A 229 -1.99 4.68 16.35
CA GLN A 229 -2.34 4.29 17.72
C GLN A 229 -3.58 5.00 18.25
N THR A 230 -3.75 6.28 17.93
CA THR A 230 -4.84 7.11 18.47
C THR A 230 -6.13 6.97 17.68
N HIS A 231 -6.06 6.78 16.36
CA HIS A 231 -7.23 6.76 15.48
C HIS A 231 -7.48 5.38 14.89
N VAL A 232 -6.47 4.77 14.27
CA VAL A 232 -6.69 3.53 13.51
C VAL A 232 -6.90 2.32 14.41
N GLN A 233 -6.04 2.13 15.42
CA GLN A 233 -6.08 0.95 16.27
C GLN A 233 -7.25 0.96 17.26
N VAL A 234 -7.77 2.15 17.59
CA VAL A 234 -8.89 2.34 18.53
C VAL A 234 -10.23 2.19 17.83
N ASP A 235 -10.41 2.85 16.69
CA ASP A 235 -11.73 3.00 16.08
C ASP A 235 -12.05 1.90 15.06
N TYR A 236 -11.06 1.15 14.57
CA TYR A 236 -11.24 0.24 13.44
C TYR A 236 -10.97 -1.22 13.78
N ASN A 237 -11.69 -2.10 13.10
CA ASN A 237 -11.57 -3.54 13.29
C ASN A 237 -10.27 -4.05 12.64
N HIS A 238 -9.33 -4.56 13.45
CA HIS A 238 -8.04 -5.04 12.96
C HIS A 238 -8.15 -6.17 11.93
N THR A 239 -9.21 -7.00 11.98
CA THR A 239 -9.45 -8.06 10.98
C THR A 239 -9.77 -7.45 9.61
N GLN A 240 -10.60 -6.40 9.58
CA GLN A 240 -10.95 -5.69 8.36
C GLN A 240 -9.72 -4.96 7.80
N ILE A 241 -8.92 -4.31 8.65
CA ILE A 241 -7.63 -3.72 8.25
C ILE A 241 -6.74 -4.78 7.58
N CYS A 242 -6.56 -5.95 8.20
CA CYS A 242 -5.72 -7.02 7.65
C CYS A 242 -6.21 -7.50 6.29
N ARG A 243 -7.52 -7.76 6.15
CA ARG A 243 -8.12 -8.17 4.87
C ARG A 243 -7.94 -7.11 3.79
N ARG A 244 -8.09 -5.84 4.14
CA ARG A 244 -7.93 -4.73 3.20
C ARG A 244 -6.48 -4.57 2.76
N LEU A 245 -5.52 -4.67 3.68
CA LEU A 245 -4.09 -4.67 3.33
C LEU A 245 -3.73 -5.85 2.44
N HIS A 246 -4.28 -7.03 2.73
CA HIS A 246 -4.09 -8.23 1.92
C HIS A 246 -4.62 -8.03 0.50
N ALA A 247 -5.85 -7.51 0.37
CA ALA A 247 -6.43 -7.17 -0.93
C ALA A 247 -5.55 -6.15 -1.68
N THR A 248 -5.17 -5.05 -1.04
CA THR A 248 -4.29 -4.00 -1.61
C THR A 248 -2.98 -4.61 -2.16
N MET A 249 -2.36 -5.51 -1.41
CA MET A 249 -1.13 -6.19 -1.83
C MET A 249 -1.34 -7.15 -3.00
N ILE A 250 -2.40 -7.95 -3.01
CA ILE A 250 -2.68 -8.88 -4.11
C ILE A 250 -3.04 -8.16 -5.41
N HIS A 251 -3.72 -7.02 -5.32
CA HIS A 251 -4.06 -6.21 -6.50
C HIS A 251 -2.85 -5.46 -7.09
N SER A 252 -1.78 -5.30 -6.30
CA SER A 252 -0.54 -4.69 -6.78
C SER A 252 0.09 -5.54 -7.88
N LYS A 253 0.08 -5.05 -9.12
CA LYS A 253 0.69 -5.75 -10.28
C LYS A 253 2.18 -5.50 -10.42
N THR A 254 2.72 -4.51 -9.71
CA THR A 254 4.11 -4.08 -9.82
C THR A 254 4.65 -3.68 -8.45
N LEU A 255 5.94 -3.94 -8.20
CA LEU A 255 6.62 -3.35 -7.05
C LEU A 255 6.99 -1.91 -7.38
N ASN A 256 6.37 -0.96 -6.67
CA ASN A 256 6.59 0.47 -6.82
C ASN A 256 6.75 1.14 -5.43
N ARG A 257 6.94 2.47 -5.38
CA ARG A 257 7.09 3.23 -4.13
C ARG A 257 6.02 2.94 -3.10
N HIS A 258 4.83 2.66 -3.59
CA HIS A 258 3.62 2.53 -2.82
C HIS A 258 3.47 1.12 -2.26
N SER A 259 3.49 0.11 -3.13
CA SER A 259 3.32 -1.29 -2.72
C SER A 259 4.45 -1.77 -1.81
N CYS A 260 5.67 -1.24 -1.94
CA CYS A 260 6.79 -1.62 -1.08
C CYS A 260 6.69 -1.09 0.36
N ARG A 261 5.88 -0.04 0.60
CA ARG A 261 5.72 0.57 1.93
C ARG A 261 4.64 -0.14 2.74
N LEU A 262 3.69 -0.79 2.08
CA LEU A 262 2.61 -1.53 2.74
C LEU A 262 3.13 -2.49 3.83
N PRO A 263 4.21 -3.28 3.62
CA PRO A 263 4.77 -4.12 4.68
C PRO A 263 5.27 -3.37 5.90
N ASP A 264 5.93 -2.22 5.72
CA ASP A 264 6.43 -1.39 6.83
C ASP A 264 5.25 -0.78 7.60
N LEU A 265 4.21 -0.36 6.87
CA LEU A 265 3.00 0.21 7.44
C LEU A 265 2.20 -0.75 8.30
N ILE A 266 2.17 -2.04 7.95
CA ILE A 266 1.54 -3.07 8.79
C ILE A 266 2.06 -3.02 10.23
N THR A 267 3.36 -2.75 10.40
CA THR A 267 3.99 -2.68 11.73
C THR A 267 3.51 -1.48 12.55
N HIS A 268 2.95 -0.47 11.89
CA HIS A 268 2.30 0.65 12.53
C HIS A 268 0.80 0.36 12.71
N LEU A 269 0.11 -0.09 11.66
CA LEU A 269 -1.35 -0.29 11.59
C LEU A 269 -1.89 -1.31 12.58
N LEU A 270 -1.12 -2.35 12.88
CA LEU A 270 -1.55 -3.40 13.78
C LEU A 270 -0.75 -3.32 15.08
N PRO A 271 -1.40 -3.41 16.25
CA PRO A 271 -0.65 -3.53 17.49
C PRO A 271 0.09 -4.87 17.47
N MET A 272 1.37 -4.89 17.83
CA MET A 272 2.21 -6.10 17.76
C MET A 272 1.92 -7.05 18.94
N THR A 273 0.68 -7.55 18.99
CA THR A 273 0.13 -8.44 20.01
C THR A 273 -0.20 -9.82 19.41
N THR A 274 -0.35 -10.83 20.27
CA THR A 274 -0.77 -12.20 19.93
C THR A 274 -2.01 -12.25 19.04
N GLY A 275 -2.99 -11.37 19.32
CA GLY A 275 -4.23 -11.27 18.55
C GLY A 275 -3.98 -10.84 17.11
N SER A 276 -3.20 -9.78 16.91
CA SER A 276 -2.88 -9.27 15.56
C SER A 276 -2.10 -10.29 14.74
N PHE A 277 -1.19 -11.05 15.36
CA PHE A 277 -0.45 -12.09 14.65
C PHE A 277 -1.35 -13.20 14.12
N SER A 278 -2.35 -13.62 14.91
CA SER A 278 -3.35 -14.59 14.46
C SER A 278 -4.11 -14.05 13.26
N LEU A 279 -4.51 -12.77 13.29
CA LEU A 279 -5.18 -12.10 12.16
C LEU A 279 -4.29 -12.01 10.91
N ILE A 280 -3.01 -11.65 11.05
CA ILE A 280 -2.04 -11.59 9.94
C ILE A 280 -1.92 -12.95 9.25
N ILE A 281 -1.90 -14.03 10.04
CA ILE A 281 -1.85 -15.40 9.54
C ILE A 281 -3.17 -15.79 8.87
N GLU A 282 -4.30 -15.66 9.57
CA GLU A 282 -5.63 -16.08 9.10
C GLU A 282 -6.06 -15.37 7.81
N THR A 283 -5.65 -14.12 7.64
CA THR A 283 -5.96 -13.32 6.44
C THR A 283 -5.01 -13.59 5.28
N GLY A 284 -3.95 -14.37 5.46
CA GLY A 284 -2.90 -14.58 4.45
C GLY A 284 -2.07 -13.33 4.17
N LEU A 285 -2.16 -12.29 5.01
CA LEU A 285 -1.50 -11.00 4.81
C LEU A 285 0.02 -11.16 4.70
N LEU A 286 0.59 -12.03 5.54
CA LEU A 286 2.01 -12.34 5.49
C LEU A 286 2.40 -12.87 4.11
N GLN A 287 1.66 -13.83 3.56
CA GLN A 287 1.92 -14.37 2.23
C GLN A 287 1.82 -13.30 1.14
N ALA A 288 0.83 -12.40 1.23
CA ALA A 288 0.70 -11.28 0.30
C ALA A 288 1.92 -10.35 0.35
N MET A 289 2.46 -10.07 1.55
CA MET A 289 3.71 -9.30 1.71
C MET A 289 4.88 -9.98 0.99
N PHE A 290 5.00 -11.31 1.08
CA PHE A 290 6.06 -12.05 0.39
C PHE A 290 5.88 -12.04 -1.13
N ASN A 291 4.65 -12.23 -1.61
CA ASN A 291 4.34 -12.17 -3.04
C ASN A 291 4.68 -10.79 -3.64
N CYS A 292 4.64 -9.70 -2.85
CA CYS A 292 5.10 -8.38 -3.30
C CYS A 292 6.58 -8.38 -3.75
N LEU A 293 7.44 -9.18 -3.13
CA LEU A 293 8.86 -9.30 -3.54
C LEU A 293 9.03 -9.93 -4.92
N ASP A 294 8.01 -10.65 -5.39
CA ASP A 294 8.00 -11.31 -6.70
C ASP A 294 7.41 -10.46 -7.83
N LEU A 295 6.81 -9.31 -7.49
CA LEU A 295 6.19 -8.43 -8.47
C LEU A 295 7.24 -7.83 -9.43
N PRO A 296 6.89 -7.69 -10.72
CA PRO A 296 7.75 -6.99 -11.66
C PRO A 296 7.90 -5.52 -11.26
N PHE A 297 9.04 -4.93 -11.60
CA PHE A 297 9.26 -3.50 -11.38
C PHE A 297 8.59 -2.67 -12.46
N ASP A 298 7.94 -1.58 -12.05
CA ASP A 298 7.48 -0.55 -12.99
C ASP A 298 8.60 0.47 -13.24
N GLU A 299 9.46 0.17 -14.22
CA GLU A 299 10.56 1.08 -14.61
C GLU A 299 10.05 2.43 -15.15
N LYS A 300 8.80 2.51 -15.63
CA LYS A 300 8.25 3.69 -16.30
C LYS A 300 7.76 4.76 -15.33
N LYS A 301 7.41 4.38 -14.10
CA LYS A 301 6.87 5.29 -13.07
C LYS A 301 7.91 5.81 -12.07
N ILE A 302 9.17 5.44 -12.22
CA ILE A 302 10.23 5.97 -11.35
C ILE A 302 10.52 7.41 -11.77
N LEU A 303 10.23 8.35 -10.87
CA LEU A 303 10.40 9.80 -11.07
C LEU A 303 11.78 10.11 -11.68
N PRO A 304 11.85 10.96 -12.73
CA PRO A 304 13.10 11.27 -13.43
C PRO A 304 14.21 11.86 -12.55
N ASP A 305 13.84 12.46 -11.40
CA ASP A 305 14.78 13.10 -10.47
C ASP A 305 15.40 12.14 -9.43
N MET A 306 14.88 10.92 -9.30
CA MET A 306 15.55 9.91 -8.48
C MET A 306 16.69 9.31 -9.30
N SER A 307 17.90 9.32 -8.73
CA SER A 307 19.08 8.66 -9.31
C SER A 307 18.73 7.26 -9.82
N PRO A 308 19.44 6.75 -10.85
CA PRO A 308 18.97 5.74 -11.81
C PRO A 308 18.14 4.63 -11.19
N THR A 309 17.02 4.33 -11.86
CA THR A 309 15.98 3.28 -11.71
C THR A 309 16.25 2.15 -10.71
N HIS A 310 17.50 1.70 -10.61
CA HIS A 310 17.97 0.64 -9.74
C HIS A 310 18.21 1.02 -8.26
N LEU A 311 18.50 2.29 -7.93
CA LEU A 311 18.47 2.74 -6.52
C LEU A 311 17.05 2.68 -5.95
N GLY A 312 16.05 2.88 -6.83
CA GLY A 312 14.66 2.57 -6.54
C GLY A 312 14.48 1.10 -6.19
N TYR A 313 14.99 0.18 -7.01
CA TYR A 313 14.86 -1.27 -6.75
C TYR A 313 15.35 -1.69 -5.37
N SER A 314 16.56 -1.26 -5.01
CA SER A 314 17.14 -1.59 -3.72
C SER A 314 16.36 -0.96 -2.58
N LEU A 315 15.98 0.31 -2.69
CA LEU A 315 15.22 1.00 -1.66
C LEU A 315 13.84 0.36 -1.44
N LEU A 316 13.11 0.09 -2.52
CA LEU A 316 11.77 -0.50 -2.46
C LEU A 316 11.82 -1.91 -1.87
N SER A 317 12.71 -2.76 -2.37
CA SER A 317 12.89 -4.11 -1.84
C SER A 317 13.26 -4.08 -0.36
N ARG A 318 14.10 -3.13 0.09
CA ARG A 318 14.48 -3.01 1.50
C ARG A 318 13.33 -2.61 2.40
N VAL A 319 12.50 -1.65 2.01
CA VAL A 319 11.34 -1.24 2.82
C VAL A 319 10.38 -2.42 2.97
N CYS A 320 10.14 -3.15 1.87
CA CYS A 320 9.34 -4.36 1.88
C CYS A 320 9.93 -5.42 2.83
N LEU A 321 11.23 -5.70 2.70
CA LEU A 321 11.95 -6.66 3.54
C LEU A 321 11.99 -6.26 5.02
N LYS A 322 12.06 -4.97 5.34
CA LYS A 322 12.00 -4.46 6.72
C LYS A 322 10.66 -4.77 7.37
N GLY A 323 9.56 -4.47 6.69
CA GLY A 323 8.22 -4.80 7.19
C GLY A 323 8.04 -6.30 7.40
N ILE A 324 8.44 -7.08 6.40
CA ILE A 324 8.43 -8.56 6.46
C ILE A 324 9.26 -9.08 7.64
N ALA A 325 10.50 -8.60 7.79
CA ALA A 325 11.40 -9.02 8.85
C ALA A 325 10.87 -8.62 10.24
N THR A 326 10.24 -7.46 10.36
CA THR A 326 9.64 -6.99 11.61
C THR A 326 8.47 -7.90 12.02
N VAL A 327 7.55 -8.18 11.11
CA VAL A 327 6.41 -9.09 11.36
C VAL A 327 6.89 -10.50 11.64
N THR A 328 7.85 -11.01 10.86
CA THR A 328 8.38 -12.36 11.04
C THR A 328 9.15 -12.50 12.35
N ASN A 329 9.97 -11.51 12.70
CA ASN A 329 10.69 -11.52 13.97
C ASN A 329 9.70 -11.58 15.12
N ALA A 330 8.69 -10.72 15.11
CA ALA A 330 7.67 -10.73 16.14
C ALA A 330 6.94 -12.08 16.22
N LEU A 331 6.55 -12.68 15.09
CA LEU A 331 5.94 -14.02 15.04
C LEU A 331 6.83 -15.13 15.60
N VAL A 332 8.14 -15.06 15.37
CA VAL A 332 9.10 -16.07 15.79
C VAL A 332 9.53 -15.89 17.25
N THR A 333 9.57 -14.66 17.75
CA THR A 333 9.98 -14.36 19.13
C THR A 333 8.84 -14.32 20.14
N PHE A 334 7.58 -14.40 19.69
CA PHE A 334 6.46 -14.32 20.61
C PHE A 334 6.25 -15.64 21.36
N ASP A 335 6.63 -15.68 22.64
CA ASP A 335 6.54 -16.88 23.49
C ASP A 335 5.11 -17.40 23.67
N GLU A 336 4.09 -16.53 23.56
CA GLU A 336 2.68 -16.91 23.76
C GLU A 336 2.03 -17.57 22.54
N LEU A 337 2.58 -17.39 21.34
CA LEU A 337 2.08 -18.09 20.17
C LEU A 337 2.64 -19.51 20.19
N PRO A 338 1.81 -20.56 20.04
CA PRO A 338 2.33 -21.89 19.81
C PRO A 338 3.27 -21.81 18.61
N PHE A 339 4.56 -22.03 18.85
CA PHE A 339 5.62 -21.95 17.84
C PHE A 339 5.19 -22.60 16.51
N ASN A 340 4.46 -23.70 16.63
CA ASN A 340 3.93 -24.52 15.55
C ASN A 340 3.00 -23.79 14.56
N HIS A 341 2.35 -22.67 14.93
CA HIS A 341 1.43 -21.99 14.02
C HIS A 341 2.11 -20.87 13.23
N GLY A 342 2.69 -19.88 13.94
CA GLY A 342 3.39 -18.77 13.28
C GLY A 342 4.61 -19.20 12.48
N ALA A 343 5.45 -20.07 13.05
CA ALA A 343 6.62 -20.57 12.34
C ALA A 343 6.23 -21.44 11.14
N LYS A 344 5.14 -22.21 11.23
CA LYS A 344 4.67 -23.01 10.11
C LYS A 344 4.35 -22.14 8.89
N VAL A 345 3.58 -21.07 9.08
CA VAL A 345 3.23 -20.16 7.97
C VAL A 345 4.49 -19.48 7.41
N ALA A 346 5.34 -18.94 8.29
CA ALA A 346 6.59 -18.32 7.86
C ALA A 346 7.54 -19.29 7.11
N MET A 347 7.53 -20.58 7.44
CA MET A 347 8.41 -21.57 6.82
C MET A 347 7.81 -22.24 5.58
N GLU A 348 6.51 -22.56 5.59
CA GLU A 348 5.83 -23.29 4.52
C GLU A 348 5.35 -22.37 3.40
N GLU A 349 4.78 -21.22 3.75
CA GLU A 349 4.17 -20.33 2.77
C GLU A 349 5.18 -19.28 2.28
N CYS A 350 6.00 -18.78 3.21
CA CYS A 350 6.77 -17.57 2.97
C CYS A 350 8.24 -17.77 2.59
N ASP A 351 8.73 -19.01 2.54
CA ASP A 351 10.12 -19.34 2.19
C ASP A 351 11.18 -18.53 2.99
N LEU A 352 11.00 -18.42 4.31
CA LEU A 352 11.81 -17.57 5.20
C LEU A 352 13.35 -17.62 4.95
N PRO A 353 14.01 -18.77 4.73
CA PRO A 353 15.44 -18.78 4.43
C PRO A 353 15.84 -17.94 3.21
N SER A 354 14.99 -17.88 2.18
CA SER A 354 15.20 -17.08 0.97
C SER A 354 15.26 -15.60 1.31
N ILE A 355 14.37 -15.13 2.20
CA ILE A 355 14.29 -13.74 2.63
C ILE A 355 15.47 -13.36 3.52
N LEU A 356 15.83 -14.20 4.50
CA LEU A 356 17.00 -13.95 5.34
C LEU A 356 18.26 -13.83 4.48
N SER A 357 18.42 -14.75 3.52
CA SER A 357 19.49 -14.70 2.52
C SER A 357 19.45 -13.43 1.70
N GLN A 358 18.28 -13.03 1.21
CA GLN A 358 18.12 -11.83 0.40
C GLN A 358 18.50 -10.58 1.19
N ILE A 359 18.04 -10.42 2.44
CA ILE A 359 18.43 -9.32 3.34
C ILE A 359 19.95 -9.25 3.48
N ILE A 360 20.60 -10.37 3.82
CA ILE A 360 22.06 -10.43 3.99
C ILE A 360 22.77 -10.06 2.67
N ARG A 361 22.31 -10.59 1.53
CA ARG A 361 22.88 -10.27 0.21
C ARG A 361 22.72 -8.80 -0.15
N PHE A 362 21.59 -8.18 0.17
CA PHE A 362 21.39 -6.74 -0.02
C PHE A 362 22.36 -5.92 0.82
N SER A 363 22.53 -6.26 2.11
CA SER A 363 23.49 -5.56 2.98
C SER A 363 24.93 -5.71 2.50
N ILE A 364 25.32 -6.87 1.95
CA ILE A 364 26.66 -7.05 1.37
C ILE A 364 26.82 -6.26 0.07
N PHE A 365 25.83 -6.29 -0.82
CA PHE A 365 25.93 -5.70 -2.15
C PHE A 365 25.90 -4.16 -2.11
N TYR A 366 25.16 -3.59 -1.16
CA TYR A 366 25.00 -2.14 -1.02
C TYR A 366 25.58 -1.57 0.27
N SER A 367 26.65 -2.19 0.80
CA SER A 367 27.35 -1.79 2.03
C SER A 367 27.64 -0.29 2.20
N SER A 368 27.72 0.47 1.10
CA SER A 368 28.00 1.91 1.09
C SER A 368 26.76 2.79 1.18
N SER A 369 25.54 2.24 1.19
CA SER A 369 24.29 2.99 1.28
C SER A 369 23.92 3.23 2.76
N PRO A 370 23.83 4.49 3.23
CA PRO A 370 23.54 4.78 4.64
C PRO A 370 22.10 4.43 5.07
N GLY A 371 21.92 4.19 6.38
CA GLY A 371 20.62 4.32 7.08
C GLY A 371 19.90 3.02 7.43
N HIS A 372 19.06 2.52 6.53
CA HIS A 372 18.01 1.52 6.85
C HIS A 372 18.47 0.05 6.81
N GLU A 373 19.67 -0.22 6.32
CA GLU A 373 20.15 -1.59 6.12
C GLU A 373 20.49 -2.31 7.44
N GLN A 374 20.96 -1.57 8.44
CA GLN A 374 21.41 -2.18 9.69
C GLN A 374 20.27 -2.76 10.50
N GLU A 375 19.12 -2.09 10.55
CA GLU A 375 18.00 -2.56 11.35
C GLU A 375 17.35 -3.82 10.75
N THR A 376 17.14 -3.80 9.43
CA THR A 376 16.63 -4.97 8.71
C THR A 376 17.58 -6.16 8.85
N LEU A 377 18.90 -5.91 8.81
CA LEU A 377 19.90 -6.94 9.06
C LEU A 377 19.86 -7.46 10.51
N ARG A 378 19.74 -6.58 11.51
CA ARG A 378 19.59 -6.99 12.92
C ARG A 378 18.37 -7.87 13.12
N GLN A 379 17.24 -7.54 12.50
CA GLN A 379 16.03 -8.37 12.56
C GLN A 379 16.24 -9.74 11.91
N ALA A 380 16.90 -9.80 10.74
CA ALA A 380 17.23 -11.07 10.10
C ALA A 380 18.16 -11.94 10.97
N LEU A 381 19.09 -11.33 11.72
CA LEU A 381 19.94 -12.03 12.68
C LEU A 381 19.15 -12.53 13.88
N ALA A 382 18.28 -11.71 14.45
CA ALA A 382 17.42 -12.10 15.57
C ALA A 382 16.54 -13.31 15.20
N ILE A 383 15.96 -13.30 13.99
CA ILE A 383 15.21 -14.46 13.45
C ILE A 383 16.13 -15.68 13.32
N SER A 384 17.32 -15.51 12.73
CA SER A 384 18.27 -16.61 12.52
C SER A 384 18.74 -17.24 13.83
N ASP A 385 19.06 -16.42 14.83
CA ASP A 385 19.50 -16.87 16.15
C ASP A 385 18.37 -17.57 16.92
N THR A 386 17.14 -17.04 16.82
CA THR A 386 15.96 -17.67 17.42
C THR A 386 15.69 -19.05 16.82
N ILE A 387 15.72 -19.17 15.49
CA ILE A 387 15.54 -20.46 14.81
C ILE A 387 16.70 -21.42 15.14
N THR A 388 17.93 -20.92 15.26
CA THR A 388 19.09 -21.71 15.68
C THR A 388 18.88 -22.29 17.07
N LEU A 389 18.41 -21.47 18.02
CA LEU A 389 18.11 -21.89 19.39
C LEU A 389 17.03 -22.97 19.41
N LEU A 390 15.93 -22.75 18.68
CA LEU A 390 14.79 -23.67 18.61
C LEU A 390 15.11 -24.99 17.90
N SER A 391 15.99 -24.96 16.89
CA SER A 391 16.44 -26.17 16.18
C SER A 391 17.43 -26.98 17.01
N SER A 392 18.13 -26.31 17.93
CA SER A 392 19.04 -26.93 18.89
C SER A 392 18.30 -27.47 20.12
N SER A 393 17.14 -26.89 20.46
CA SER A 393 16.27 -27.39 21.50
C SER A 393 15.47 -28.60 21.02
N ALA A 394 14.93 -29.38 21.95
CA ALA A 394 13.98 -30.46 21.62
C ALA A 394 12.59 -29.93 21.20
N THR A 395 12.42 -28.61 21.04
CA THR A 395 11.16 -27.96 20.70
C THR A 395 10.73 -28.25 19.27
N ILE A 396 11.68 -28.22 18.32
CA ILE A 396 11.42 -28.59 16.93
C ILE A 396 11.75 -30.07 16.75
N ASP A 397 10.73 -30.90 16.57
CA ASP A 397 10.96 -32.29 16.16
C ASP A 397 11.68 -32.29 14.80
N LYS A 398 12.89 -32.85 14.75
CA LYS A 398 13.69 -33.01 13.53
C LYS A 398 12.98 -33.84 12.47
N LYS A 399 11.98 -34.64 12.86
CA LYS A 399 11.12 -35.42 11.97
C LYS A 399 9.87 -34.68 11.51
N SER A 400 9.61 -33.47 12.03
CA SER A 400 8.48 -32.66 11.60
C SER A 400 8.60 -32.25 10.13
N THR A 401 7.46 -32.15 9.45
CA THR A 401 7.37 -31.63 8.08
C THR A 401 7.98 -30.24 7.98
N ILE A 402 7.68 -29.36 8.95
CA ILE A 402 8.17 -27.98 9.02
C ILE A 402 9.70 -27.94 9.03
N HIS A 403 10.35 -28.73 9.90
CA HIS A 403 11.81 -28.81 9.94
C HIS A 403 12.39 -29.23 8.58
N SER A 404 11.79 -30.22 7.92
CA SER A 404 12.27 -30.69 6.62
C SER A 404 12.08 -29.67 5.49
N VAL A 405 10.98 -28.91 5.50
CA VAL A 405 10.69 -27.85 4.53
C VAL A 405 11.67 -26.70 4.71
N PHE A 406 11.86 -26.23 5.94
CA PHE A 406 12.81 -25.17 6.26
C PHE A 406 14.24 -25.59 5.94
N GLN A 407 14.68 -26.79 6.35
CA GLN A 407 16.00 -27.32 6.05
C GLN A 407 16.28 -27.37 4.55
N ARG A 408 15.30 -27.86 3.77
CA ARG A 408 15.43 -27.93 2.30
C ARG A 408 15.55 -26.54 1.70
N SER A 409 14.76 -25.58 2.17
CA SER A 409 14.86 -24.21 1.70
C SER A 409 16.23 -23.61 2.07
N LEU A 410 16.62 -23.69 3.34
CA LEU A 410 17.88 -23.17 3.85
C LEU A 410 19.09 -23.77 3.11
N ALA A 411 19.07 -25.06 2.78
CA ALA A 411 20.14 -25.69 1.99
C ALA A 411 20.40 -24.97 0.65
N ARG A 412 19.37 -24.40 0.01
CA ARG A 412 19.50 -23.61 -1.23
C ARG A 412 20.18 -22.27 -0.99
N GLU A 413 20.08 -21.70 0.20
CA GLU A 413 20.52 -20.34 0.48
C GLU A 413 21.83 -20.27 1.27
N TRP A 414 22.07 -21.28 2.09
CA TRP A 414 23.04 -21.24 3.16
C TRP A 414 24.49 -21.10 2.67
N TYR A 415 24.97 -22.04 1.85
CA TYR A 415 26.36 -22.01 1.37
C TYR A 415 26.67 -20.80 0.45
N PRO A 416 25.80 -20.41 -0.52
CA PRO A 416 26.01 -19.20 -1.31
C PRO A 416 26.23 -17.96 -0.47
N VAL A 417 25.40 -17.75 0.57
CA VAL A 417 25.51 -16.61 1.49
C VAL A 417 26.75 -16.74 2.38
N LEU A 418 27.03 -17.94 2.89
CA LEU A 418 28.23 -18.20 3.69
C LEU A 418 29.53 -17.84 2.94
N MET A 419 29.61 -18.19 1.65
CA MET A 419 30.73 -17.82 0.79
C MET A 419 30.86 -16.30 0.64
N LEU A 420 29.74 -15.59 0.48
CA LEU A 420 29.74 -14.12 0.37
C LEU A 420 30.19 -13.47 1.67
N LEU A 421 29.66 -13.93 2.82
CA LEU A 421 30.03 -13.44 4.15
C LEU A 421 31.52 -13.59 4.42
N ARG A 422 32.11 -14.74 4.10
CA ARG A 422 33.57 -14.99 4.27
C ARG A 422 34.45 -14.13 3.36
N LYS A 423 33.93 -13.70 2.21
CA LYS A 423 34.64 -12.80 1.27
C LYS A 423 34.45 -11.33 1.62
N SER A 424 33.38 -10.99 2.34
CA SER A 424 33.07 -9.61 2.71
C SER A 424 34.13 -9.08 3.68
N LYS A 425 34.55 -7.84 3.45
CA LYS A 425 35.40 -7.07 4.36
C LYS A 425 34.65 -5.90 4.98
N ASP A 426 33.34 -5.84 4.76
CA ASP A 426 32.49 -4.76 5.24
C ASP A 426 32.49 -4.74 6.77
N PRO A 427 32.91 -3.63 7.42
CA PRO A 427 32.87 -3.49 8.87
C PRO A 427 31.49 -3.71 9.49
N VAL A 428 30.42 -3.38 8.78
CA VAL A 428 29.03 -3.57 9.25
C VAL A 428 28.72 -5.05 9.36
N ILE A 429 28.98 -5.82 8.29
CA ILE A 429 28.78 -7.28 8.26
C ILE A 429 29.67 -7.97 9.29
N CYS A 430 30.92 -7.56 9.42
CA CYS A 430 31.85 -8.09 10.41
C CYS A 430 31.40 -7.77 11.85
N GLY A 431 30.95 -6.53 12.10
CA GLY A 431 30.56 -6.05 13.42
C GLY A 431 29.30 -6.69 13.97
N PHE A 432 28.36 -7.09 13.10
CA PHE A 432 27.13 -7.77 13.51
C PHE A 432 27.29 -9.28 13.73
N HIS A 433 28.49 -9.84 13.57
CA HIS A 433 28.72 -11.29 13.66
C HIS A 433 27.82 -12.12 12.73
N VAL A 434 27.38 -11.56 11.58
CA VAL A 434 26.46 -12.19 10.62
C VAL A 434 26.96 -13.56 10.17
N LEU A 435 28.27 -13.65 9.92
CA LEU A 435 28.94 -14.91 9.56
C LEU A 435 28.71 -16.01 10.60
N VAL A 436 28.87 -15.67 11.89
CA VAL A 436 28.77 -16.63 12.99
C VAL A 436 27.32 -17.10 13.16
N SER A 437 26.35 -16.18 13.16
CA SER A 437 24.93 -16.53 13.27
C SER A 437 24.47 -17.39 12.08
N TRP A 438 24.86 -17.04 10.86
CA TRP A 438 24.50 -17.80 9.67
C TRP A 438 25.14 -19.19 9.63
N GLU A 439 26.40 -19.32 10.06
CA GLU A 439 27.09 -20.62 10.18
C GLU A 439 26.42 -21.52 11.23
N LYS A 440 26.10 -20.96 12.42
CA LYS A 440 25.40 -21.68 13.49
C LYS A 440 24.02 -22.18 13.05
N LEU A 441 23.27 -21.36 12.32
CA LEU A 441 21.96 -21.76 11.78
C LEU A 441 22.06 -23.00 10.89
N GLY A 442 23.03 -23.02 9.97
CA GLY A 442 23.25 -24.19 9.10
C GLY A 442 23.65 -25.45 9.87
N ILE A 443 24.52 -25.31 10.87
CA ILE A 443 24.94 -26.43 11.74
C ILE A 443 23.75 -26.97 12.53
N ALA A 444 22.94 -26.09 13.14
CA ALA A 444 21.75 -26.47 13.89
C ALA A 444 20.73 -27.21 13.01
N MET A 445 20.61 -26.80 11.74
CA MET A 445 19.79 -27.46 10.73
C MET A 445 20.46 -28.69 10.07
N GLY A 446 21.61 -29.14 10.57
CA GLY A 446 22.29 -30.33 10.07
C GLY A 446 22.84 -30.23 8.64
N LEU A 447 23.15 -29.02 8.18
CA LEU A 447 23.74 -28.79 6.85
C LEU A 447 25.26 -29.00 6.90
N ALA A 448 25.77 -29.87 6.03
CA ALA A 448 27.20 -30.13 5.91
C ALA A 448 27.83 -29.26 4.82
N GLU A 449 28.78 -28.40 5.18
CA GLU A 449 29.36 -27.42 4.25
C GLU A 449 29.89 -28.03 2.95
N ASN A 450 30.63 -29.14 3.03
CA ASN A 450 31.17 -29.80 1.84
C ASN A 450 30.07 -30.35 0.91
N ALA A 451 28.94 -30.78 1.46
CA ALA A 451 27.81 -31.25 0.67
C ALA A 451 27.08 -30.07 0.00
N GLU A 452 26.81 -29.01 0.75
CA GLU A 452 26.13 -27.81 0.21
C GLU A 452 26.99 -27.05 -0.80
N ARG A 453 28.31 -27.03 -0.60
CA ARG A 453 29.29 -26.52 -1.59
C ARG A 453 29.16 -27.22 -2.93
N LYS A 454 29.24 -28.55 -2.93
CA LYS A 454 29.12 -29.38 -4.15
C LYS A 454 27.76 -29.19 -4.82
N ARG A 455 26.68 -29.06 -4.03
CA ARG A 455 25.34 -28.77 -4.56
C ARG A 455 25.27 -27.40 -5.21
N PHE A 456 25.86 -26.38 -4.60
CA PHE A 456 25.93 -25.04 -5.16
C PHE A 456 26.73 -25.00 -6.46
N GLU A 457 27.95 -25.54 -6.48
CA GLU A 457 28.82 -25.55 -7.66
C GLU A 457 28.14 -26.20 -8.88
N LYS A 458 27.32 -27.24 -8.67
CA LYS A 458 26.53 -27.88 -9.73
C LYS A 458 25.46 -26.97 -10.34
N ARG A 459 24.91 -26.02 -9.59
CA ARG A 459 23.85 -25.11 -10.05
C ARG A 459 24.33 -23.70 -10.39
N THR A 460 25.52 -23.27 -9.94
CA THR A 460 25.99 -21.88 -10.15
C THR A 460 25.96 -21.45 -11.62
N GLY A 461 26.26 -22.37 -12.55
CA GLY A 461 26.19 -22.12 -13.99
C GLY A 461 24.78 -22.13 -14.61
N ARG A 462 23.72 -22.11 -13.79
CA ARG A 462 22.31 -22.01 -14.19
C ARG A 462 21.57 -20.89 -13.43
N CYS A 463 22.25 -20.18 -12.54
CA CYS A 463 21.69 -19.10 -11.74
C CYS A 463 22.13 -17.73 -12.25
N CYS A 464 21.41 -16.68 -11.84
CA CYS A 464 21.82 -15.30 -12.07
C CYS A 464 23.05 -14.96 -11.22
N SER A 465 24.01 -14.24 -11.80
CA SER A 465 25.26 -13.83 -11.12
C SER A 465 25.10 -12.56 -10.28
N LEU A 466 24.03 -11.78 -10.48
CA LEU A 466 23.74 -10.60 -9.66
C LEU A 466 23.35 -11.02 -8.25
N LEU A 467 24.13 -10.59 -7.25
CA LEU A 467 23.97 -11.02 -5.85
C LEU A 467 22.59 -10.73 -5.25
N VAL A 468 21.97 -9.61 -5.62
CA VAL A 468 20.65 -9.21 -5.09
C VAL A 468 19.47 -9.76 -5.88
N CYS A 469 19.72 -10.52 -6.95
CA CYS A 469 18.67 -11.14 -7.73
C CYS A 469 18.05 -12.33 -6.95
N ARG A 470 16.72 -12.49 -7.00
CA ARG A 470 16.05 -13.68 -6.45
C ARG A 470 16.54 -14.99 -7.09
N PHE A 471 16.95 -14.95 -8.35
CA PHE A 471 17.51 -16.09 -9.09
C PHE A 471 19.01 -16.29 -8.87
N TYR A 472 19.60 -15.69 -7.83
CA TYR A 472 21.01 -15.94 -7.47
C TYR A 472 21.21 -17.36 -6.95
N THR A 473 20.22 -17.89 -6.22
CA THR A 473 20.22 -19.23 -5.63
C THR A 473 19.20 -20.16 -6.28
N ALA A 474 18.21 -19.61 -6.99
CA ALA A 474 17.19 -20.36 -7.72
C ALA A 474 17.41 -20.30 -9.25
N GLU A 475 17.03 -21.36 -9.95
CA GLU A 475 17.05 -21.38 -11.41
C GLU A 475 15.95 -20.45 -11.96
N PRO A 476 16.28 -19.51 -12.87
CA PRO A 476 15.30 -18.64 -13.49
C PRO A 476 14.37 -19.41 -14.44
N PRO A 477 13.15 -18.91 -14.71
CA PRO A 477 12.20 -19.56 -15.62
C PRO A 477 12.68 -19.62 -17.08
N SER A 478 13.61 -18.73 -17.45
CA SER A 478 14.26 -18.69 -18.76
C SER A 478 15.77 -18.93 -18.60
N ALA A 479 16.38 -19.63 -19.56
CA ALA A 479 17.82 -19.85 -19.57
C ALA A 479 18.59 -18.52 -19.40
N PRO A 480 19.52 -18.42 -18.44
CA PRO A 480 20.24 -17.18 -18.18
C PRO A 480 21.21 -16.87 -19.34
N ARG A 481 21.36 -15.58 -19.62
CA ARG A 481 22.22 -15.05 -20.68
C ARG A 481 23.64 -14.87 -20.17
N THR A 482 24.60 -15.46 -20.87
CA THR A 482 26.02 -15.27 -20.56
C THR A 482 26.48 -13.87 -20.96
N CYS A 483 27.35 -13.25 -20.16
CA CYS A 483 27.99 -11.99 -20.51
C CYS A 483 28.80 -12.13 -21.79
N ALA A 484 28.45 -11.34 -22.82
CA ALA A 484 29.15 -11.32 -24.11
C ALA A 484 30.61 -10.81 -24.05
N GLY A 485 31.05 -10.30 -22.90
CA GLY A 485 32.43 -9.86 -22.67
C GLY A 485 33.33 -11.00 -22.19
N CYS A 486 33.07 -11.55 -21.01
CA CYS A 486 33.94 -12.56 -20.40
C CYS A 486 33.47 -14.01 -20.58
N GLY A 487 32.19 -14.27 -20.85
CA GLY A 487 31.65 -15.63 -20.87
C GLY A 487 31.50 -16.30 -19.49
N GLU A 488 31.95 -15.66 -18.40
CA GLU A 488 32.06 -16.28 -17.06
C GLU A 488 30.81 -16.14 -16.20
N VAL A 489 30.08 -15.03 -16.35
CA VAL A 489 28.88 -14.71 -15.55
C VAL A 489 27.62 -14.81 -16.41
N GLN A 490 26.50 -15.11 -15.78
CA GLN A 490 25.20 -15.31 -16.42
C GLN A 490 24.12 -14.48 -15.73
N TYR A 491 23.16 -13.94 -16.49
CA TYR A 491 22.10 -13.09 -15.97
C TYR A 491 20.74 -13.53 -16.50
N HIS A 492 19.73 -13.57 -15.64
CA HIS A 492 18.37 -13.91 -16.10
C HIS A 492 17.80 -12.83 -17.05
N SER A 493 18.22 -11.57 -16.90
CA SER A 493 17.69 -10.44 -17.65
C SER A 493 18.76 -9.37 -17.94
N LYS A 494 18.50 -8.49 -18.93
CA LYS A 494 19.36 -7.34 -19.23
C LYS A 494 19.48 -6.37 -18.05
N PRO A 495 18.40 -6.04 -17.31
CA PRO A 495 18.50 -5.22 -16.11
C PRO A 495 19.48 -5.79 -15.08
N CYS A 496 19.47 -7.10 -14.83
CA CYS A 496 20.44 -7.70 -13.90
C CYS A 496 21.89 -7.56 -14.36
N GLN A 497 22.15 -7.67 -15.66
CA GLN A 497 23.49 -7.45 -16.20
C GLN A 497 23.92 -5.99 -16.03
N ALA A 498 23.05 -5.04 -16.33
CA ALA A 498 23.34 -3.61 -16.19
C ALA A 498 23.62 -3.23 -14.72
N GLU A 499 22.87 -3.80 -13.78
CA GLU A 499 23.05 -3.56 -12.35
C GLU A 499 24.38 -4.12 -11.83
N ASP A 500 24.70 -5.36 -12.18
CA ASP A 500 25.97 -5.98 -11.79
C ASP A 500 27.18 -5.29 -12.44
N TRP A 501 26.99 -4.77 -13.65
CA TRP A 501 27.98 -3.95 -14.35
C TRP A 501 28.27 -2.67 -13.58
N LYS A 502 27.24 -1.99 -13.09
CA LYS A 502 27.37 -0.68 -12.44
C LYS A 502 27.82 -0.79 -10.98
N TYR A 503 27.21 -1.69 -10.22
CA TYR A 503 27.38 -1.76 -8.76
C TYR A 503 28.05 -3.05 -8.28
N GLY A 504 27.82 -4.17 -8.97
CA GLY A 504 28.37 -5.48 -8.58
C GLY A 504 29.85 -5.71 -8.94
N GLY A 505 30.55 -4.66 -9.35
CA GLY A 505 31.96 -4.71 -9.71
C GLY A 505 32.27 -5.59 -10.93
N HIS A 506 31.27 -5.97 -11.73
CA HIS A 506 31.52 -6.77 -12.93
C HIS A 506 32.30 -5.98 -13.99
N LYS A 507 32.04 -4.68 -14.14
CA LYS A 507 32.79 -3.81 -15.05
C LYS A 507 34.30 -3.88 -14.83
N ALA A 508 34.77 -3.95 -13.58
CA ALA A 508 36.19 -4.02 -13.25
C ALA A 508 36.82 -5.39 -13.53
N ARG A 509 36.02 -6.47 -13.60
CA ARG A 509 36.48 -7.85 -13.81
C ARG A 509 36.32 -8.33 -15.25
N CYS A 510 35.49 -7.64 -16.04
CA CYS A 510 35.17 -8.06 -17.39
C CYS A 510 36.35 -7.83 -18.35
N LYS A 511 36.95 -8.93 -18.84
CA LYS A 511 38.15 -8.96 -19.71
C LYS A 511 38.02 -8.22 -21.06
N ARG A 512 36.80 -7.88 -21.49
CA ARG A 512 36.57 -7.13 -22.74
C ARG A 512 36.99 -5.66 -22.64
N ILE A 513 37.00 -5.10 -21.44
CA ILE A 513 37.50 -3.74 -21.19
C ILE A 513 39.00 -3.86 -20.94
N LYS A 514 39.79 -3.94 -22.01
CA LYS A 514 41.22 -3.66 -21.95
C LYS A 514 41.47 -2.23 -22.39
#